data_AF-A0A3M1NNP8-F1
#
_entry.id   AF-A0A3M1NNP8-F1
#
_cell.length_a   1.000
_cell.length_b   1.000
_cell.length_c   1.000
_cell.angle_alpha   90.00
_cell.angle_beta   90.00
_cell.angle_gamma   90.00
#
_symmetry.space_group_name_H-M   'P 1'
#
loop_
_entity.id
_entity.type
_entity.pdbx_description
1 polymer ?
#
loop_
_entity_poly.entity_id
_entity_poly.type
_entity_poly.pdbx_seq_one_letter_code
_entity_poly.pdbx_strand_id
1 'polypeptide(L)' 'MTKSLGKDNPFAEFLGQEIKAPYRDGDQYKVARGRLEQVGEGFIKVVGELGTIIINTKNVEKMSRVKRK' A
#
# COMPACT_ATOMS: atom_id res chain seq x y z
N MET A 1 -1.72 22.27 -15.07
CA MET A 1 -0.82 21.10 -15.20
C MET A 1 -1.10 20.14 -14.05
N THR A 2 -2.02 19.19 -14.21
CA THR A 2 -2.25 18.12 -13.23
C THR A 2 -1.26 17.00 -13.51
N LYS A 3 -0.09 17.03 -12.84
CA LYS A 3 0.84 15.89 -12.86
C LYS A 3 0.09 14.67 -12.33
N SER A 4 -0.09 13.66 -13.17
CA SER A 4 -0.62 12.35 -12.78
C SER A 4 0.43 11.65 -11.90
N LEU A 5 0.47 12.00 -10.61
CA LEU A 5 1.45 11.59 -9.60
C LEU A 5 1.40 10.09 -9.21
N GLY A 6 0.71 9.24 -9.99
CA GLY A 6 0.48 7.84 -9.66
C GLY A 6 1.06 6.82 -10.63
N LYS A 7 1.62 7.21 -11.78
CA LYS A 7 2.04 6.25 -12.82
C LYS A 7 3.41 5.61 -12.59
N ASP A 8 4.32 6.28 -11.88
CA ASP A 8 5.69 5.77 -11.65
C ASP A 8 5.82 4.97 -10.35
N ASN A 9 4.73 4.82 -9.58
CA ASN A 9 4.77 4.05 -8.34
C ASN A 9 4.54 2.57 -8.64
N PRO A 10 5.44 1.65 -8.23
CA PRO A 10 5.33 0.23 -8.53
C PRO A 10 4.06 -0.42 -7.94
N PHE A 11 3.41 0.24 -6.99
CA PHE A 11 2.18 -0.27 -6.37
C PHE A 11 0.89 0.24 -7.03
N ALA A 12 0.99 1.07 -8.08
CA ALA A 12 -0.17 1.61 -8.78
C ALA A 12 -1.09 0.54 -9.37
N GLU A 13 -0.53 -0.61 -9.78
CA GLU A 13 -1.30 -1.75 -10.32
C GLU A 13 -2.26 -2.40 -9.32
N PHE A 14 -2.07 -2.15 -8.02
CA PHE A 14 -2.87 -2.69 -6.94
C PHE A 14 -3.94 -1.71 -6.45
N LEU A 15 -4.00 -0.49 -7.02
CA LEU A 15 -4.93 0.54 -6.58
C LEU A 15 -6.39 0.05 -6.67
N GLY A 16 -7.14 0.27 -5.60
CA GLY A 16 -8.53 -0.17 -5.44
C GLY A 16 -8.72 -1.64 -5.06
N GLN A 17 -7.65 -2.44 -4.97
CA GLN A 17 -7.71 -3.86 -4.70
C GLN A 17 -7.42 -4.18 -3.23
N GLU A 18 -7.89 -5.34 -2.78
CA GLU A 18 -7.50 -5.95 -1.51
C GLU A 18 -6.06 -6.48 -1.61
N ILE A 19 -5.19 -5.97 -0.75
CA ILE A 19 -3.76 -6.26 -0.74
C ILE A 19 -3.28 -6.79 0.60
N LYS A 20 -2.12 -7.43 0.56
CA LYS A 20 -1.24 -7.71 1.69
C LYS A 20 0.10 -7.05 1.42
N ALA A 21 0.54 -6.16 2.30
CA ALA A 21 1.81 -5.46 2.20
C ALA A 21 2.62 -5.62 3.49
N PRO A 22 3.58 -6.55 3.54
CA PRO A 22 4.62 -6.55 4.57
C PRO A 22 5.48 -5.28 4.49
N TYR A 23 5.72 -4.65 5.63
CA TYR A 23 6.53 -3.44 5.72
C TYR A 23 7.32 -3.38 7.03
N ARG A 24 8.43 -2.63 7.02
CA ARG A 24 9.24 -2.34 8.21
C ARG A 24 8.74 -1.08 8.92
N ASP A 25 8.62 -1.18 10.23
CA ASP A 25 8.23 -0.09 11.13
C ASP A 25 9.24 -0.01 12.28
N GLY A 26 10.29 0.79 12.09
CA GLY A 26 11.49 0.76 12.93
C GLY A 26 12.14 -0.63 12.88
N ASP A 27 12.34 -1.23 14.06
CA ASP A 27 12.89 -2.59 14.21
C ASP A 27 11.86 -3.71 14.06
N GLN A 28 10.58 -3.35 13.86
CA GLN A 28 9.49 -4.31 13.79
C GLN A 28 9.06 -4.60 12.35
N TYR A 29 8.62 -5.84 12.16
CA TYR A 29 8.00 -6.31 10.95
C TYR A 29 6.48 -6.36 11.10
N LYS A 30 5.77 -5.65 10.23
CA LYS A 30 4.31 -5.58 10.24
C LYS A 30 3.73 -5.93 8.88
N VAL A 31 2.44 -6.25 8.86
CA VAL A 31 1.72 -6.62 7.64
C VAL A 31 0.43 -5.83 7.57
N ALA A 32 0.32 -4.92 6.60
CA ALA A 32 -0.93 -4.25 6.30
C ALA A 32 -1.80 -5.15 5.40
N ARG A 33 -3.07 -5.27 5.75
CA ARG A 33 -4.10 -5.97 4.96
C ARG A 33 -5.32 -5.08 4.84
N GLY A 34 -5.86 -4.99 3.62
CA GLY A 34 -7.04 -4.20 3.32
C GLY A 34 -7.00 -3.63 1.91
N ARG A 35 -7.88 -2.68 1.64
CA ARG A 35 -8.00 -2.04 0.33
C ARG A 35 -6.94 -0.96 0.15
N LEU A 36 -6.19 -1.01 -0.95
CA LEU A 36 -5.28 0.07 -1.34
C LEU A 36 -6.09 1.23 -1.92
N GLU A 37 -6.31 2.28 -1.14
CA GLU A 37 -7.16 3.42 -1.53
C GLU A 37 -6.37 4.52 -2.24
N GLN A 38 -5.09 4.68 -1.91
CA GLN A 38 -4.26 5.73 -2.50
C GLN A 38 -2.82 5.26 -2.67
N VAL A 39 -2.26 5.66 -3.81
CA VAL A 39 -0.84 5.53 -4.13
C VAL A 39 -0.33 6.94 -4.44
N GLY A 40 0.48 7.48 -3.53
CA GLY A 40 1.05 8.82 -3.62
C GLY A 40 2.55 8.78 -3.90
N GLU A 41 3.15 9.97 -3.91
CA GLU A 41 4.60 10.12 -4.02
C GLU A 41 5.27 9.71 -2.71
N GLY A 42 5.80 8.49 -2.68
CA GLY A 42 6.53 7.96 -1.52
C GLY A 42 5.67 7.33 -0.42
N PHE A 43 4.35 7.27 -0.56
CA PHE A 43 3.47 6.61 0.40
C PHE A 43 2.30 5.88 -0.25
N ILE A 44 1.75 4.93 0.49
CA ILE A 44 0.50 4.22 0.18
C ILE A 44 -0.48 4.36 1.34
N LYS A 45 -1.78 4.35 1.04
CA LYS A 45 -2.86 4.33 2.03
C LYS A 45 -3.62 3.02 1.91
N VAL A 46 -3.63 2.24 2.98
CA VAL A 46 -4.35 0.97 3.06
C VAL A 46 -5.46 1.12 4.09
N VAL A 47 -6.69 0.79 3.71
CA VAL A 47 -7.87 0.80 4.59
C VAL A 47 -8.23 -0.64 4.90
N GLY A 48 -7.99 -1.07 6.14
CA GLY A 48 -8.36 -2.38 6.67
C GLY A 48 -9.53 -2.29 7.65
N GLU A 49 -9.96 -3.43 8.18
CA GLU A 49 -11.10 -3.51 9.11
C GLU A 49 -10.87 -2.74 10.42
N LEU A 50 -9.63 -2.70 10.90
CA LEU A 50 -9.26 -2.03 12.16
C LEU A 50 -8.98 -0.53 11.98
N GLY A 51 -8.96 -0.03 10.74
CA GLY A 51 -8.70 1.36 10.44
C GLY A 51 -7.80 1.58 9.23
N THR A 52 -7.32 2.81 9.10
CA THR A 52 -6.47 3.25 7.99
C THR A 52 -5.01 3.27 8.41
N ILE A 53 -4.12 2.80 7.53
CA ILE A 53 -2.68 2.93 7.69
C ILE A 53 -2.06 3.65 6.49
N ILE A 54 -1.10 4.52 6.77
CA ILE A 54 -0.28 5.21 5.77
C ILE A 54 1.16 4.69 5.93
N ILE A 55 1.74 4.20 4.83
CA ILE A 55 3.03 3.51 4.85
C ILE A 55 3.94 4.17 3.83
N ASN A 56 5.18 4.47 4.21
CA ASN A 56 6.20 4.91 3.26
C ASN A 56 6.52 3.76 2.28
N THR A 57 6.48 4.02 0.98
CA THR A 57 6.69 3.00 -0.05
C THR A 57 8.06 2.34 0.06
N LYS A 58 9.08 3.06 0.54
CA LYS A 58 10.44 2.53 0.76
C LYS A 58 10.50 1.45 1.84
N ASN A 59 9.52 1.44 2.75
CA ASN A 59 9.46 0.47 3.84
C ASN A 59 8.67 -0.78 3.46
N VAL A 60 7.95 -0.77 2.33
CA VAL A 60 7.18 -1.91 1.84
C VAL A 60 8.16 -2.90 1.20
N GLU A 61 8.25 -4.10 1.76
CA GLU A 61 9.14 -5.13 1.22
C GLU A 61 8.53 -5.80 -0.02
N LYS A 62 7.21 -6.02 0.01
CA LYS A 62 6.46 -6.62 -1.09
C LYS A 62 4.99 -6.23 -1.01
N MET A 63 4.29 -6.27 -2.13
CA MET A 63 2.83 -6.18 -2.18
C MET A 63 2.25 -7.35 -2.97
N SER A 64 1.10 -7.87 -2.55
CA SER A 64 0.40 -8.94 -3.26
C SER A 64 -1.10 -8.82 -3.08
N ARG A 65 -1.87 -9.24 -4.09
CA ARG A 65 -3.34 -9.30 -4.02
C ARG A 65 -3.77 -10.38 -3.03
N VAL A 66 -4.79 -10.10 -2.24
CA VAL A 66 -5.46 -11.13 -1.45
C VAL A 66 -6.46 -11.82 -2.36
N LYS A 67 -6.18 -13.06 -2.77
CA LYS A 67 -7.19 -13.90 -3.43
C LYS A 67 -8.23 -14.28 -2.38
N ARG A 68 -9.46 -13.75 -2.51
CA ARG A 68 -10.61 -14.34 -1.83
C ARG A 68 -10.85 -15.72 -2.46
N LYS A 69 -10.83 -16.77 -1.64
CA LYS A 69 -11.26 -18.12 -2.03
C LYS A 69 -12.77 -18.16 -2.09
#